data_AF-A0A6B0S636-F1
#
_entry.id   AF-A0A6B0S636-F1
#
_cell.length_a   1.000
_cell.length_b   1.000
_cell.length_c   1.000
_cell.angle_alpha   90.00
_cell.angle_beta   90.00
_cell.angle_gamma   90.00
#
_symmetry.space_group_name_H-M   'P 1'
#
loop_
_entity.id
_entity.type
_entity.pdbx_description
1 polymer ?
#
loop_
_entity_poly.entity_id
_entity_poly.type
_entity_poly.pdbx_seq_one_letter_code
_entity_poly.pdbx_strand_id
1 'polypeptide(L)'
;MLSLEVSLHSRTQILEGLGFNLTQISEFDSHQGFQNLLHTLYLPGNRLEICVGNVLFLSPEQLLLLRILKDSATFSLWEKPFIPSLTAPHNFYVDEDTTVKVPMMPQDTQHHWYLHDRYLPCLVLWTDCQGNTTTLFILPNQGKMEQVEEVLTPKMPTRWSNWLRKSHFYGKLKLYLPKFSISGAYRLDQILPKLGITDPFLQRADLSGIT
;
A
#
# COMPACT_ATOMS: atom_id res chain seq x y z
N MET A 1 -1.85 11.43 -14.39
CA MET A 1 -3.23 11.76 -14.81
C MET A 1 -3.47 13.24 -14.60
N LEU A 2 -3.77 13.73 -13.38
CA LEU A 2 -3.97 15.16 -13.09
C LEU A 2 -2.82 16.07 -13.55
N SER A 3 -1.56 15.63 -13.42
CA SER A 3 -0.40 16.41 -13.86
C SER A 3 -0.41 16.76 -15.36
N LEU A 4 -1.07 15.95 -16.21
CA LEU A 4 -1.18 16.19 -17.65
C LEU A 4 -2.12 17.35 -17.99
N GLU A 5 -3.04 17.68 -17.07
CA GLU A 5 -4.15 18.59 -17.33
C GLU A 5 -3.96 19.96 -16.65
N VAL A 6 -2.84 20.15 -15.96
CA VAL A 6 -2.49 21.42 -15.29
C VAL A 6 -1.35 22.14 -16.00
N SER A 7 -1.16 23.42 -15.66
CA SER A 7 -0.04 24.23 -16.16
C SER A 7 1.32 23.58 -15.94
N LEU A 8 2.32 23.99 -16.72
CA LEU A 8 3.68 23.46 -16.60
C LEU A 8 4.23 23.61 -15.17
N HIS A 9 3.96 24.74 -14.51
CA HIS A 9 4.42 24.99 -13.14
C HIS A 9 3.76 24.04 -12.13
N SER A 10 2.43 23.95 -12.15
CA SER A 10 1.65 23.07 -11.28
C SER A 10 2.02 21.60 -11.52
N ARG A 11 2.28 21.23 -12.77
CA ARG A 11 2.67 19.88 -13.20
C ARG A 11 4.00 19.46 -12.61
N THR A 12 5.02 20.29 -12.75
CA THR A 12 6.34 20.06 -12.16
C THR A 12 6.23 19.88 -10.65
N GLN A 13 5.47 20.74 -9.97
CA GLN A 13 5.29 20.62 -8.52
C GLN A 13 4.60 19.32 -8.12
N ILE A 14 3.56 18.88 -8.86
CA ILE A 14 2.90 17.59 -8.59
C ILE A 14 3.91 16.45 -8.72
N LEU A 15 4.68 16.39 -9.80
CA LEU A 15 5.61 15.29 -10.04
C LEU A 15 6.74 15.26 -8.99
N GLU A 16 7.32 16.41 -8.67
CA GLU A 16 8.36 16.50 -7.63
C GLU A 16 7.80 16.16 -6.24
N GLY A 17 6.60 16.64 -5.90
CA GLY A 17 5.93 16.31 -4.64
C GLY A 17 5.54 14.84 -4.51
N LEU A 18 5.35 14.13 -5.63
CA LEU A 18 5.19 12.67 -5.67
C LEU A 18 6.53 11.91 -5.59
N GLY A 19 7.67 12.62 -5.52
CA GLY A 19 9.00 12.05 -5.36
C GLY A 19 9.75 11.79 -6.68
N PHE A 20 9.25 12.27 -7.83
CA PHE A 20 10.00 12.16 -9.09
C PHE A 20 11.13 13.17 -9.15
N ASN A 21 12.33 12.71 -9.46
CA ASN A 21 13.44 13.59 -9.77
C ASN A 21 13.45 13.90 -11.27
N LEU A 22 12.90 15.05 -11.64
CA LEU A 22 12.75 15.46 -13.04
C LEU A 22 14.07 15.79 -13.75
N THR A 23 15.20 15.90 -13.03
CA THR A 23 16.52 16.01 -13.65
C THR A 23 17.06 14.64 -14.09
N GLN A 24 16.47 13.54 -13.60
CA GLN A 24 16.90 12.17 -13.86
C GLN A 24 15.89 11.38 -14.70
N ILE A 25 14.60 11.62 -14.49
CA ILE A 25 13.51 10.90 -15.14
C ILE A 25 12.65 11.92 -15.88
N SER A 26 12.42 11.70 -17.18
CA SER A 26 11.56 12.59 -17.95
C SER A 26 10.08 12.39 -17.56
N GLU A 27 9.26 13.39 -17.84
CA GLU A 27 7.81 13.27 -17.66
C GLU A 27 7.25 12.10 -18.49
N PHE A 28 7.73 11.94 -19.73
CA PHE A 28 7.33 10.85 -20.61
C PHE A 28 7.62 9.47 -19.99
N ASP A 29 8.83 9.28 -19.46
CA ASP A 29 9.21 8.02 -18.81
C ASP A 29 8.37 7.75 -17.56
N SER A 30 8.02 8.81 -16.82
CA SER A 30 7.15 8.71 -15.64
C SER A 30 5.76 8.20 -16.02
N HIS A 31 5.12 8.79 -17.04
CA HIS A 31 3.79 8.35 -17.50
C HIS A 31 3.83 6.97 -18.14
N GLN A 32 4.84 6.68 -18.96
CA GLN A 32 5.02 5.34 -19.55
C GLN A 32 5.23 4.28 -18.45
N GLY A 33 5.99 4.61 -17.40
CA GLY A 33 6.17 3.77 -16.22
C GLY A 33 4.85 3.44 -15.54
N PHE A 34 3.99 4.45 -15.30
CA PHE A 34 2.65 4.22 -14.76
C PHE A 34 1.76 3.40 -15.70
N GLN A 35 1.81 3.64 -17.01
CA GLN A 35 1.04 2.87 -17.97
C GLN A 35 1.46 1.38 -17.98
N ASN A 36 2.77 1.12 -17.95
CA ASN A 36 3.30 -0.23 -17.86
C ASN A 36 2.90 -0.90 -16.54
N LEU A 37 3.00 -0.18 -15.41
CA LEU A 37 2.56 -0.67 -14.10
C LEU A 37 1.08 -1.05 -14.11
N LEU A 38 0.20 -0.17 -14.57
CA LEU A 38 -1.23 -0.45 -14.67
C LEU A 38 -1.49 -1.63 -15.61
N HIS A 39 -0.81 -1.70 -16.76
CA HIS A 39 -0.92 -2.83 -17.66
C HIS A 39 -0.54 -4.15 -16.98
N THR A 40 0.56 -4.20 -16.22
CA THR A 40 0.98 -5.37 -15.45
C THR A 40 -0.03 -5.77 -14.38
N LEU A 41 -0.59 -4.79 -13.66
CA LEU A 41 -1.60 -5.04 -12.62
C LEU A 41 -2.92 -5.60 -13.18
N TYR A 42 -3.27 -5.24 -14.41
CA TYR A 42 -4.48 -5.71 -15.10
C TYR A 42 -4.27 -6.94 -16.01
N LEU A 43 -3.09 -7.58 -15.98
CA LEU A 43 -2.85 -8.78 -16.77
C LEU A 43 -3.75 -9.95 -16.28
N PRO A 44 -4.55 -10.58 -17.18
CA PRO A 44 -5.50 -11.64 -16.82
C PRO A 44 -4.86 -12.95 -16.34
N GLY A 45 -3.52 -13.07 -16.36
CA GLY A 45 -2.78 -14.23 -15.86
C GLY A 45 -2.51 -14.19 -14.35
N ASN A 46 -2.71 -13.05 -13.69
CA ASN A 46 -2.55 -12.94 -12.24
C ASN A 46 -3.91 -13.20 -11.58
N ARG A 47 -3.99 -14.18 -10.67
CA ARG A 47 -5.17 -14.41 -9.81
C ARG A 47 -5.35 -13.32 -8.73
N LEU A 48 -4.81 -12.15 -9.01
CA LEU A 48 -4.85 -10.96 -8.21
C LEU A 48 -5.75 -9.98 -8.94
N GLU A 49 -6.88 -9.66 -8.35
CA GLU A 49 -7.76 -8.64 -8.88
C GLU A 49 -7.57 -7.37 -8.04
N ILE A 50 -7.00 -6.32 -8.63
CA ILE A 50 -6.86 -5.00 -8.02
C ILE A 50 -7.72 -4.01 -8.80
N CYS A 51 -8.52 -3.22 -8.08
CA CYS A 51 -9.25 -2.09 -8.63
C CYS A 51 -8.50 -0.78 -8.35
N VAL A 52 -7.88 -0.18 -9.37
CA VAL A 52 -7.35 1.19 -9.29
C VAL A 52 -8.14 2.08 -10.27
N GLY A 53 -8.88 3.04 -9.73
CA GLY A 53 -9.64 4.00 -10.52
C GLY A 53 -9.54 5.39 -9.93
N ASN A 54 -9.43 6.38 -10.80
CA ASN A 54 -9.58 7.80 -10.45
C ASN A 54 -10.75 8.36 -11.28
N VAL A 55 -11.49 9.31 -10.71
CA VAL A 55 -12.57 10.01 -11.41
C VAL A 55 -12.40 11.50 -11.19
N LEU A 56 -12.51 12.28 -12.26
CA LEU A 56 -12.51 13.73 -12.23
C LEU A 56 -13.93 14.24 -12.52
N PHE A 57 -14.46 15.09 -11.64
CA PHE A 57 -15.78 15.71 -11.79
C PHE A 57 -15.58 17.21 -12.08
N LEU A 58 -16.00 17.67 -13.26
CA LEU A 58 -15.76 19.04 -13.73
C LEU A 58 -16.93 19.98 -13.46
N SER A 59 -18.15 19.48 -13.62
CA SER A 59 -19.38 20.15 -13.22
C SER A 59 -20.50 19.12 -13.06
N PRO A 60 -21.63 19.47 -12.41
CA PRO A 60 -22.78 18.56 -12.30
C PRO A 60 -23.32 18.08 -13.66
N GLU A 61 -22.99 18.79 -14.75
CA GLU A 61 -23.54 18.59 -16.09
C GLU A 61 -22.51 18.02 -17.09
N GLN A 62 -21.22 17.92 -16.72
CA GLN A 62 -20.15 17.43 -17.61
C GLN A 62 -19.30 16.36 -16.91
N LEU A 63 -19.48 15.13 -17.35
CA LEU A 63 -18.63 13.98 -17.03
C LEU A 63 -17.76 13.67 -18.25
N LEU A 64 -16.43 13.68 -18.10
CA LEU A 64 -15.53 13.16 -19.13
C LEU A 64 -14.65 12.04 -18.55
N LEU A 65 -14.60 10.95 -19.33
CA LEU A 65 -13.78 9.74 -19.20
C LEU A 65 -13.91 8.94 -17.89
N LEU A 66 -14.97 8.14 -17.85
CA LEU A 66 -15.04 6.92 -17.06
C LEU A 66 -14.11 5.85 -17.68
N ARG A 67 -13.04 5.48 -16.96
CA ARG A 67 -12.49 4.12 -17.06
C ARG A 67 -12.43 3.51 -15.67
N ILE A 68 -13.61 3.36 -15.06
CA ILE A 68 -13.78 2.48 -13.93
C ILE A 68 -13.82 1.06 -14.50
N LEU A 69 -12.71 0.33 -14.43
CA LEU A 69 -12.78 -1.12 -14.48
C LEU A 69 -13.40 -1.56 -13.15
N LYS A 70 -14.73 -1.62 -13.12
CA LYS A 70 -15.48 -2.18 -12.01
C LYS A 70 -15.60 -3.68 -12.27
N ASP A 71 -14.64 -4.43 -11.76
CA ASP A 71 -14.86 -5.83 -11.42
C ASP A 71 -14.59 -5.96 -9.92
N SER A 72 -15.66 -6.22 -9.17
CA SER A 72 -15.61 -6.43 -7.72
C SER A 72 -14.75 -7.65 -7.45
N ALA A 73 -13.68 -7.44 -6.68
CA ALA A 73 -12.59 -8.38 -6.53
C ALA A 73 -12.32 -8.75 -5.08
N THR A 74 -12.34 -10.04 -4.80
CA THR A 74 -11.88 -10.63 -3.54
C THR A 74 -10.37 -10.44 -3.43
N PHE A 75 -9.87 -9.85 -2.34
CA PHE A 75 -8.44 -9.76 -2.06
C PHE A 75 -7.76 -11.14 -2.22
N SER A 76 -6.53 -11.15 -2.73
CA SER A 76 -5.77 -12.34 -3.11
C SER A 76 -5.83 -13.46 -2.08
N LEU A 77 -6.03 -14.69 -2.57
CA LEU A 77 -6.04 -15.89 -1.74
C LEU A 77 -4.63 -16.13 -1.19
N TRP A 78 -4.52 -16.38 0.11
CA TRP A 78 -3.28 -16.83 0.76
C TRP A 78 -2.71 -18.07 0.05
N GLU A 79 -1.39 -18.15 -0.17
CA GLU A 79 -0.79 -19.42 -0.61
C GLU A 79 -0.90 -20.50 0.47
N LYS A 80 -0.79 -20.09 1.73
CA LYS A 80 -0.92 -20.94 2.93
C LYS A 80 -2.12 -20.44 3.75
N PRO A 81 -3.34 -20.88 3.42
CA PRO A 81 -4.56 -20.36 4.06
C PRO A 81 -4.74 -20.89 5.48
N PHE A 82 -5.33 -20.05 6.32
CA PHE A 82 -5.79 -20.43 7.65
C PHE A 82 -7.02 -21.34 7.58
N ILE A 83 -7.16 -22.25 8.55
CA ILE A 83 -8.35 -23.12 8.68
C ILE A 83 -9.48 -22.32 9.38
N PRO A 84 -10.60 -21.97 8.69
CA PRO A 84 -11.60 -21.06 9.26
C PRO A 84 -12.24 -21.58 10.54
N SER A 85 -12.44 -22.89 10.66
CA SER A 85 -13.05 -23.52 11.84
C SER A 85 -12.20 -23.43 13.12
N LEU A 86 -10.90 -23.12 13.00
CA LEU A 86 -10.02 -22.89 14.15
C LEU A 86 -10.00 -21.42 14.61
N THR A 87 -10.68 -20.53 13.88
CA THR A 87 -10.71 -19.11 14.23
C THR A 87 -11.56 -18.90 15.48
N ALA A 88 -10.99 -18.25 16.50
CA ALA A 88 -11.68 -18.02 17.78
C ALA A 88 -11.40 -16.62 18.34
N PRO A 89 -12.32 -16.04 19.15
CA PRO A 89 -12.11 -14.73 19.77
C PRO A 89 -10.88 -14.70 20.71
N HIS A 90 -9.96 -13.77 20.49
CA HIS A 90 -8.79 -13.51 21.35
C HIS A 90 -8.69 -12.02 21.69
N ASN A 91 -7.93 -11.69 22.74
CA ASN A 91 -7.61 -10.30 23.07
C ASN A 91 -6.62 -9.74 22.05
N PHE A 92 -6.84 -8.50 21.64
CA PHE A 92 -5.91 -7.65 20.91
C PHE A 92 -5.70 -6.38 21.74
N TYR A 93 -4.45 -6.09 22.06
CA TYR A 93 -4.05 -4.97 22.91
C TYR A 93 -3.72 -3.78 22.01
N VAL A 94 -4.63 -2.80 21.96
CA VAL A 94 -4.49 -1.62 21.10
C VAL A 94 -3.46 -0.67 21.69
N ASP A 95 -3.54 -0.47 23.00
CA ASP A 95 -2.61 0.29 23.83
C ASP A 95 -2.59 -0.31 25.25
N GLU A 96 -2.01 0.39 26.23
CA GLU A 96 -1.88 -0.08 27.62
C GLU A 96 -3.23 -0.25 28.33
N ASP A 97 -4.23 0.55 27.98
CA ASP A 97 -5.52 0.63 28.65
C ASP A 97 -6.65 -0.01 27.82
N THR A 98 -6.45 -0.18 26.52
CA THR A 98 -7.48 -0.57 25.56
C THR A 98 -7.24 -1.99 25.04
N THR A 99 -8.13 -2.90 25.43
CA THR A 99 -8.17 -4.28 24.90
C THR A 99 -9.48 -4.55 24.18
N VAL A 100 -9.39 -5.11 22.97
CA VAL A 100 -10.55 -5.50 22.16
C VAL A 100 -10.52 -6.99 21.87
N LYS A 101 -11.70 -7.62 21.70
CA LYS A 101 -11.80 -9.01 21.26
C LYS A 101 -11.87 -9.06 19.74
N VAL A 102 -11.00 -9.84 19.12
CA VAL A 102 -10.96 -10.04 17.66
C VAL A 102 -10.99 -11.53 17.31
N PRO A 103 -11.59 -11.93 16.19
CA PRO A 103 -11.45 -13.28 15.67
C PRO A 103 -9.99 -13.51 15.25
N MET A 104 -9.30 -14.41 15.93
CA MET A 104 -7.88 -14.71 15.71
C MET A 104 -7.74 -16.02 14.94
N MET A 105 -6.98 -15.98 13.84
CA MET A 105 -6.73 -17.14 12.99
C MET A 105 -5.39 -17.79 13.41
N PRO A 106 -5.39 -19.02 13.93
CA PRO A 106 -4.18 -19.73 14.28
C PRO A 106 -3.63 -20.52 13.09
N GLN A 107 -2.30 -20.59 12.97
CA GLN A 107 -1.59 -21.45 12.04
C GLN A 107 -0.23 -21.90 12.62
N ASP A 108 -0.05 -23.19 12.82
CA ASP A 108 1.13 -23.77 13.49
C ASP A 108 1.81 -24.93 12.73
N THR A 109 1.20 -25.40 11.65
CA THR A 109 1.71 -26.51 10.82
C THR A 109 2.64 -26.06 9.69
N GLN A 110 2.58 -24.78 9.33
CA GLN A 110 3.26 -24.22 8.16
C GLN A 110 4.61 -23.59 8.50
N HIS A 111 5.52 -23.61 7.53
CA HIS A 111 6.76 -22.82 7.60
C HIS A 111 6.52 -21.44 6.99
N HIS A 112 7.14 -20.43 7.57
CA HIS A 112 7.03 -19.03 7.13
C HIS A 112 8.42 -18.42 6.99
N TRP A 113 8.53 -17.42 6.12
CA TRP A 113 9.69 -16.54 6.10
C TRP A 113 9.46 -15.45 7.14
N TYR A 114 10.25 -15.45 8.19
CA TYR A 114 10.19 -14.43 9.23
C TYR A 114 11.56 -14.11 9.78
N LEU A 115 11.72 -12.89 10.28
CA LEU A 115 12.93 -12.46 10.98
C LEU A 115 12.58 -11.54 12.14
N HIS A 116 13.36 -11.66 13.21
CA HIS A 116 13.48 -10.60 14.19
C HIS A 116 14.58 -9.67 13.70
N ASP A 117 14.24 -8.40 13.50
CA ASP A 117 15.23 -7.43 13.04
C ASP A 117 16.27 -7.19 14.15
N ARG A 118 17.55 -7.16 13.78
CA ARG A 118 18.64 -6.99 14.76
C ARG A 118 18.84 -5.53 15.16
N TYR A 119 18.36 -4.60 14.34
CA TYR A 119 18.54 -3.16 14.51
C TYR A 119 17.25 -2.46 14.90
N LEU A 120 16.10 -3.05 14.55
CA LEU A 120 14.78 -2.52 14.87
C LEU A 120 14.06 -3.46 15.83
N PRO A 121 13.31 -2.93 16.81
CA PRO A 121 12.57 -3.74 17.75
C PRO A 121 11.27 -4.25 17.10
N CYS A 122 11.38 -5.08 16.07
CA CYS A 122 10.22 -5.66 15.38
C CYS A 122 10.47 -7.08 14.86
N LEU A 123 9.38 -7.82 14.75
CA LEU A 123 9.27 -9.04 13.97
C LEU A 123 8.75 -8.68 12.57
N VAL A 124 9.36 -9.23 11.53
CA VAL A 124 8.89 -9.08 10.15
C VAL A 124 8.51 -10.46 9.61
N LEU A 125 7.29 -10.58 9.12
CA LEU A 125 6.73 -11.78 8.52
C LEU A 125 6.45 -11.51 7.04
N TRP A 126 6.92 -12.41 6.17
CA TRP A 126 6.66 -12.40 4.74
C TRP A 126 5.72 -13.53 4.38
N THR A 127 4.63 -13.19 3.71
CA THR A 127 3.61 -14.14 3.25
C THR A 127 3.33 -13.93 1.78
N ASP A 128 3.43 -15.01 1.02
CA ASP A 128 3.05 -15.00 -0.39
C ASP A 128 1.53 -15.18 -0.52
N CYS A 129 0.96 -14.43 -1.45
CA CYS A 129 -0.42 -14.50 -1.86
C CYS A 129 -0.48 -14.94 -3.34
N GLN A 130 -1.58 -15.54 -3.74
CA GLN A 130 -1.79 -15.91 -5.13
C GLN A 130 -1.70 -14.67 -6.05
N GLY A 131 -1.15 -14.87 -7.25
CA GLY A 131 -1.03 -13.81 -8.27
C GLY A 131 0.20 -12.91 -8.13
N ASN A 132 1.36 -13.48 -7.75
CA ASN A 132 2.65 -12.77 -7.63
C ASN A 132 2.64 -11.60 -6.65
N THR A 133 1.77 -11.63 -5.64
CA THR A 133 1.75 -10.61 -4.59
C THR A 133 2.28 -11.16 -3.30
N THR A 134 2.95 -10.30 -2.56
CA THR A 134 3.50 -10.64 -1.26
C THR A 134 3.07 -9.59 -0.26
N THR A 135 2.72 -10.04 0.93
CA THR A 135 2.35 -9.18 2.05
C THR A 135 3.46 -9.25 3.08
N LEU A 136 3.90 -8.07 3.54
CA LEU A 136 4.84 -7.92 4.63
C LEU A 136 4.09 -7.46 5.87
N PHE A 137 4.08 -8.28 6.91
CA PHE A 137 3.61 -7.89 8.22
C PHE A 137 4.80 -7.46 9.08
N ILE A 138 4.80 -6.21 9.52
CA ILE A 138 5.78 -5.67 10.46
C ILE A 138 5.06 -5.57 11.80
N LEU A 139 5.56 -6.32 12.78
CA LEU A 139 5.04 -6.33 14.14
C LEU A 139 6.09 -5.72 15.08
N PRO A 140 5.98 -4.42 15.41
CA PRO A 140 6.81 -3.81 16.43
C PRO A 140 6.63 -4.50 17.78
N ASN A 141 7.69 -4.50 18.57
CA ASN A 141 7.61 -4.86 19.98
C ASN A 141 6.67 -3.86 20.70
N GLN A 142 6.11 -4.29 21.83
CA GLN A 142 5.19 -3.46 22.62
C GLN A 142 5.81 -2.10 22.94
N GLY A 143 5.05 -1.02 22.66
CA GLY A 143 5.47 0.37 22.88
C GLY A 143 6.55 0.88 21.92
N LYS A 144 6.89 0.15 20.85
CA LYS A 144 7.96 0.53 19.89
C LYS A 144 7.45 0.90 18.49
N MET A 145 6.16 1.16 18.34
CA MET A 145 5.56 1.53 17.04
C MET A 145 6.25 2.78 16.44
N GLU A 146 6.30 3.88 17.18
CA GLU A 146 6.87 5.15 16.73
C GLU A 146 8.34 5.00 16.28
N GLN A 147 9.16 4.30 17.07
CA GLN A 147 10.55 4.02 16.73
C GLN A 147 10.71 3.24 15.41
N VAL A 148 9.77 2.35 15.10
CA VAL A 148 9.79 1.58 13.84
C VAL A 148 9.29 2.44 12.67
N GLU A 149 8.31 3.30 12.88
CA GLU A 149 7.76 4.21 11.86
C GLU A 149 8.74 5.31 11.46
N GLU A 150 9.46 5.92 12.40
CA GLU A 150 10.46 6.99 12.14
C GLU A 150 11.55 6.56 11.16
N VAL A 151 11.90 5.28 11.18
CA VAL A 151 12.97 4.68 10.36
C VAL A 151 12.43 3.89 9.18
N LEU A 152 11.09 3.85 9.01
CA LEU A 152 10.43 3.16 7.91
C LEU A 152 10.63 3.93 6.60
N THR A 153 11.76 3.69 5.97
CA THR A 153 12.12 4.27 4.67
C THR A 153 11.79 3.33 3.52
N PRO A 154 11.67 3.82 2.27
CA PRO A 154 11.46 2.96 1.09
C PRO A 154 12.52 1.86 0.90
N LYS A 155 13.72 2.02 1.50
CA LYS A 155 14.80 1.03 1.46
C LYS A 155 14.57 -0.16 2.41
N MET A 156 13.73 0.00 3.45
CA MET A 156 13.50 -1.05 4.46
C MET A 156 12.77 -2.28 3.90
N PRO A 157 11.64 -2.14 3.17
CA PRO A 157 11.01 -3.28 2.51
C PRO A 157 11.96 -4.06 1.58
N THR A 158 12.81 -3.36 0.83
CA THR A 158 13.84 -3.98 -0.02
C THR A 158 14.92 -4.71 0.80
N ARG A 159 15.30 -4.17 1.96
CA ARG A 159 16.25 -4.82 2.87
C ARG A 159 15.66 -6.13 3.42
N TRP A 160 14.43 -6.07 3.94
CA TRP A 160 13.75 -7.24 4.50
C TRP A 160 13.49 -8.30 3.45
N SER A 161 13.03 -7.92 2.25
CA SER A 161 12.80 -8.88 1.16
C SER A 161 14.08 -9.64 0.77
N ASN A 162 15.22 -8.93 0.69
CA ASN A 162 16.50 -9.54 0.38
C ASN A 162 17.01 -10.49 1.47
N TRP A 163 16.70 -10.21 2.75
CA TRP A 163 17.04 -11.09 3.85
C TRP A 163 16.13 -12.31 3.87
N LEU A 164 14.81 -12.11 3.82
CA LEU A 164 13.80 -13.16 3.91
C LEU A 164 13.88 -14.16 2.74
N ARG A 165 14.45 -13.78 1.59
CA ARG A 165 14.76 -14.72 0.50
C ARG A 165 15.78 -15.81 0.87
N LYS A 166 16.53 -15.66 1.97
CA LYS A 166 17.50 -16.67 2.43
C LYS A 166 16.82 -17.77 3.23
N SER A 167 17.16 -19.03 2.94
CA SER A 167 16.54 -20.22 3.55
C SER A 167 16.62 -20.28 5.07
N HIS A 168 17.63 -19.66 5.70
CA HIS A 168 17.76 -19.60 7.15
C HIS A 168 16.60 -18.89 7.86
N PHE A 169 15.89 -17.98 7.18
CA PHE A 169 14.71 -17.30 7.72
C PHE A 169 13.40 -18.07 7.46
N TYR A 170 13.48 -19.25 6.84
CA TYR A 170 12.33 -20.12 6.60
C TYR A 170 12.23 -21.18 7.69
N GLY A 171 11.23 -21.06 8.56
CA GLY A 171 11.10 -21.91 9.74
C GLY A 171 9.65 -22.11 10.18
N LYS A 172 9.45 -23.08 11.09
CA LYS A 172 8.15 -23.22 11.77
C LYS A 172 7.87 -21.99 12.63
N LEU A 173 6.65 -21.49 12.54
CA LEU A 173 6.16 -20.35 13.32
C LEU A 173 4.73 -20.65 13.77
N LYS A 174 4.44 -20.45 15.06
CA LYS A 174 3.06 -20.42 15.55
C LYS A 174 2.49 -19.03 15.31
N LEU A 175 1.81 -18.88 14.19
CA LEU A 175 1.24 -17.62 13.73
C LEU A 175 -0.17 -17.45 14.27
N TYR A 176 -0.44 -16.28 14.86
CA TYR A 176 -1.77 -15.83 15.24
C TYR A 176 -2.01 -14.49 14.55
N LEU A 177 -2.89 -14.49 13.55
CA LEU A 177 -3.20 -13.29 12.77
C LEU A 177 -4.69 -12.95 12.94
N PRO A 178 -5.04 -11.72 13.34
CA PRO A 178 -6.44 -11.35 13.45
C PRO A 178 -7.11 -11.36 12.07
N LYS A 179 -8.36 -11.82 12.01
CA LYS A 179 -9.23 -11.61 10.86
C LYS A 179 -9.88 -10.25 11.02
N PHE A 180 -9.49 -9.28 10.20
CA PHE A 180 -10.00 -7.92 10.30
C PHE A 180 -10.24 -7.29 8.92
N SER A 181 -10.94 -6.17 8.93
CA SER A 181 -11.09 -5.26 7.80
C SER A 181 -10.90 -3.85 8.34
N ILE A 182 -10.07 -3.07 7.66
CA ILE A 182 -9.84 -1.66 7.96
C ILE A 182 -10.11 -0.85 6.69
N SER A 183 -10.62 0.37 6.88
CA SER A 183 -10.83 1.34 5.82
C SER A 183 -10.33 2.70 6.29
N GLY A 184 -9.93 3.55 5.34
CA GLY A 184 -9.47 4.90 5.60
C GLY A 184 -10.06 5.85 4.57
N ALA A 185 -10.50 7.02 5.03
CA ALA A 185 -10.97 8.10 4.18
C ALA A 185 -10.09 9.33 4.43
N TYR A 186 -9.51 9.89 3.36
CA TYR A 186 -8.51 10.96 3.46
C TYR A 186 -8.92 12.16 2.62
N ARG A 187 -8.82 13.35 3.22
CA ARG A 187 -8.96 14.64 2.54
C ARG A 187 -7.62 15.04 1.94
N LEU A 188 -7.35 14.56 0.72
CA LEU A 188 -6.07 14.80 0.03
C LEU A 188 -5.77 16.29 -0.16
N ASP A 189 -6.80 17.13 -0.32
CA ASP A 189 -6.70 18.59 -0.39
C ASP A 189 -6.10 19.23 0.88
N GLN A 190 -6.13 18.54 2.02
CA GLN A 190 -5.55 19.02 3.28
C GLN A 190 -4.18 18.39 3.59
N ILE A 191 -3.88 17.25 2.97
CA ILE A 191 -2.67 16.45 3.23
C ILE A 191 -1.58 16.77 2.21
N LEU A 192 -1.91 16.75 0.92
CA LEU A 192 -0.95 16.95 -0.17
C LEU A 192 -0.22 18.31 -0.11
N PRO A 193 -0.84 19.42 0.35
CA PRO A 193 -0.11 20.68 0.59
C PRO A 193 1.04 20.55 1.59
N LYS A 194 0.88 19.73 2.64
CA LYS A 194 1.92 19.47 3.65
C LYS A 194 3.06 18.62 3.09
N LEU A 195 2.83 17.94 1.97
CA LEU A 195 3.81 17.13 1.23
C LEU A 195 4.42 17.88 0.04
N GLY A 196 4.19 19.19 -0.08
CA GLY A 196 4.79 20.04 -1.12
C GLY A 196 3.95 20.20 -2.39
N ILE A 197 2.77 19.60 -2.46
CA ILE A 197 1.83 19.76 -3.59
C ILE A 197 0.76 20.76 -3.19
N THR A 198 1.03 22.05 -3.41
CA THR A 198 0.18 23.15 -2.94
C THR A 198 -0.58 23.84 -4.07
N ASP A 199 0.07 24.02 -5.22
CA ASP A 199 -0.36 24.87 -6.30
C ASP A 199 -1.72 24.45 -6.90
N PRO A 200 -2.02 23.15 -7.09
CA PRO A 200 -3.34 22.72 -7.59
C PRO A 200 -4.52 23.07 -6.67
N PHE A 201 -4.26 23.41 -5.40
CA PHE A 201 -5.28 23.72 -4.40
C PHE A 201 -5.45 25.22 -4.15
N LEU A 202 -4.69 26.07 -4.85
CA LEU A 202 -4.82 27.52 -4.75
C LEU A 202 -5.93 28.04 -5.68
N GLN A 203 -6.57 29.16 -5.30
CA GLN A 203 -7.55 29.83 -6.17
C GLN A 203 -6.99 30.24 -7.55
N ARG A 204 -5.67 30.40 -7.62
CA ARG A 204 -4.94 30.75 -8.85
C ARG A 204 -4.41 29.54 -9.63
N ALA A 205 -4.80 28.32 -9.25
CA ALA A 205 -4.37 27.11 -9.93
C ALA A 205 -4.77 27.18 -11.40
N ASP A 206 -3.79 27.09 -12.29
CA ASP A 206 -4.05 27.07 -13.72
C ASP A 206 -4.34 25.62 -14.15
N LEU A 207 -5.64 25.32 -14.18
CA LEU A 207 -6.24 24.06 -14.62
C LEU A 207 -6.78 24.15 -16.06
N SER A 208 -6.29 25.11 -16.87
CA SER A 208 -6.79 25.34 -18.23
C SER A 208 -6.63 24.15 -19.17
N GLY A 209 -5.78 23.16 -18.85
CA GLY A 209 -5.67 21.92 -19.62
C GLY A 209 -6.84 20.95 -19.44
N ILE A 210 -7.75 21.22 -18.51
CA ILE A 210 -8.95 20.41 -18.24
C ILE A 210 -10.16 20.87 -19.08
N THR A 211 -10.20 22.15 -19.51
CA THR A 211 -11.34 22.80 -20.19
C THR A 211 -11.00 23.34 -21.56
#